data_AF-A0A1V5Q6B8-F1
#
_entry.id   AF-A0A1V5Q6B8-F1
#
_cell.length_a   1.000
_cell.length_b   1.000
_cell.length_c   1.000
_cell.angle_alpha   90.00
_cell.angle_beta   90.00
_cell.angle_gamma   90.00
#
_symmetry.space_group_name_H-M   'P 1'
#
loop_
_entity.id
_entity.type
_entity.pdbx_description
1 polymer ?
#
loop_
_entity_poly.entity_id
_entity_poly.type
_entity_poly.pdbx_seq_one_letter_code
_entity_poly.pdbx_strand_id
1 'polypeptide(L)'
;MKPSRRACAAALCLLVLAGCKRAPAPAQGTGQEPDYRALIERARQRKEASSRYADVERALREFQVQLGRFPTNLNEITRTGFLDALPPPPEGMAYAYDPMSGAIRFVRVSEDGQPLEPKR
;
A
#
# COMPACT_ATOMS: atom_id res chain seq x y z
N MET A 1 -47.70 -13.71 42.52
CA MET A 1 -48.22 -12.91 41.38
C MET A 1 -47.05 -12.14 40.76
N LYS A 2 -46.78 -12.30 39.45
CA LYS A 2 -45.81 -11.51 38.65
C LYS A 2 -46.51 -10.22 38.10
N PRO A 3 -45.88 -9.36 37.27
CA PRO A 3 -44.81 -8.37 37.54
C PRO A 3 -45.11 -6.97 36.90
N SER A 4 -44.31 -5.91 37.16
CA SER A 4 -43.94 -4.85 36.17
C SER A 4 -43.15 -3.70 36.79
N ARG A 5 -41.89 -3.48 36.39
CA ARG A 5 -41.37 -2.64 35.26
C ARG A 5 -41.26 -1.15 35.59
N ARG A 6 -40.02 -0.66 35.66
CA ARG A 6 -39.50 0.65 35.21
C ARG A 6 -37.97 0.61 35.46
N ALA A 7 -37.16 0.24 34.47
CA ALA A 7 -36.68 1.10 33.38
C ALA A 7 -35.92 2.33 33.89
N CYS A 8 -34.60 2.23 33.92
CA CYS A 8 -33.66 3.18 33.32
C CYS A 8 -32.26 2.78 33.78
N ALA A 9 -31.64 1.90 33.01
CA ALA A 9 -30.23 1.61 33.09
C ALA A 9 -29.46 2.87 32.66
N ALA A 10 -29.10 3.70 33.63
CA ALA A 10 -28.13 4.78 33.49
C ALA A 10 -26.82 4.31 34.12
N ALA A 11 -26.13 3.41 33.44
CA ALA A 11 -24.76 3.06 33.79
C ALA A 11 -24.09 2.55 32.52
N LEU A 12 -22.83 2.95 32.32
CA LEU A 12 -21.92 2.49 31.28
C LEU A 12 -21.89 3.31 29.98
N CYS A 13 -21.44 4.57 30.07
CA CYS A 13 -20.87 5.27 28.92
C CYS A 13 -19.74 6.21 29.36
N LEU A 14 -18.65 5.65 29.94
CA LEU A 14 -17.53 6.46 30.46
C LEU A 14 -16.15 5.79 30.34
N LEU A 15 -15.89 5.02 29.28
CA LEU A 15 -14.60 4.31 29.14
C LEU A 15 -14.14 4.02 27.70
N VAL A 16 -14.18 5.00 26.78
CA VAL A 16 -13.54 4.85 25.45
C VAL A 16 -12.93 6.16 24.94
N LEU A 17 -11.89 6.71 25.60
CA LEU A 17 -11.10 7.84 25.05
C LEU A 17 -9.60 7.82 25.43
N ALA A 18 -8.99 6.65 25.66
CA ALA A 18 -7.54 6.57 25.91
C ALA A 18 -6.89 5.50 25.03
N GLY A 19 -6.67 5.84 23.74
CA GLY A 19 -6.06 4.90 22.80
C GLY A 19 -5.64 5.50 21.46
N CYS A 20 -5.44 6.82 21.36
CA CYS A 20 -4.71 7.36 20.21
C CYS A 20 -3.21 7.13 20.45
N LYS A 21 -2.65 6.10 19.80
CA LYS A 21 -1.20 5.95 19.68
C LYS A 21 -0.63 7.24 19.08
N ARG A 22 0.16 7.95 19.87
CA ARG A 22 0.76 9.24 19.54
C ARG A 22 1.62 9.08 18.28
N ALA A 23 1.21 9.73 17.19
CA ALA A 23 2.05 9.90 16.01
C ALA A 23 3.35 10.64 16.42
N PRO A 24 4.51 10.30 15.82
CA PRO A 24 5.74 11.03 16.11
C PRO A 24 5.55 12.51 15.77
N ALA A 25 5.93 13.38 16.71
CA ALA A 25 5.90 14.82 16.52
C ALA A 25 6.76 15.18 15.29
N PRO A 26 6.32 16.10 14.41
CA PRO A 26 7.21 16.64 13.39
C PRO A 26 8.42 17.27 14.09
N ALA A 27 9.62 16.89 13.66
CA ALA A 27 10.87 17.42 14.17
C ALA A 27 10.81 18.96 14.14
N GLN A 28 10.98 19.58 15.31
CA GLN A 28 11.03 21.03 15.43
C GLN A 28 12.30 21.54 14.76
N GLY A 29 12.10 22.43 13.79
CA GLY A 29 13.15 22.91 12.89
C GLY A 29 14.18 23.78 13.60
N THR A 30 15.44 23.46 13.38
CA THR A 30 16.56 24.41 13.45
C THR A 30 16.38 25.44 12.34
N GLY A 31 15.78 26.60 12.62
CA GLY A 31 15.95 27.87 11.87
C GLY A 31 15.85 27.87 10.34
N GLN A 32 15.34 26.84 9.69
CA GLN A 32 15.18 26.74 8.25
C GLN A 32 13.69 26.80 7.94
N GLU A 33 13.28 27.83 7.20
CA GLU A 33 11.93 27.94 6.65
C GLU A 33 11.62 26.65 5.87
N PRO A 34 10.50 25.96 6.14
CA PRO A 34 10.21 24.70 5.47
C PRO A 34 10.08 24.91 3.96
N ASP A 35 10.84 24.16 3.16
CA ASP A 35 10.64 24.15 1.70
C ASP A 35 9.34 23.40 1.36
N TYR A 36 8.23 24.14 1.45
CA TYR A 36 6.89 23.64 1.16
C TYR A 36 6.75 23.12 -0.28
N ARG A 37 7.51 23.68 -1.23
CA ARG A 37 7.46 23.23 -2.64
C ARG A 37 8.05 21.82 -2.74
N ALA A 38 9.22 21.59 -2.17
CA ALA A 38 9.83 20.25 -2.15
C ALA A 38 8.93 19.22 -1.45
N LEU A 39 8.22 19.60 -0.40
CA LEU A 39 7.27 18.72 0.29
C LEU A 39 6.07 18.33 -0.59
N ILE A 40 5.49 19.30 -1.31
CA ILE A 40 4.36 19.05 -2.22
C ILE A 40 4.79 18.14 -3.38
N GLU A 41 5.96 18.38 -3.97
CA GLU A 41 6.48 17.55 -5.06
C GLU A 41 6.73 16.10 -4.60
N ARG A 42 7.35 15.89 -3.43
CA ARG A 42 7.52 14.55 -2.84
C ARG A 42 6.18 13.87 -2.53
N ALA A 43 5.16 14.63 -2.15
CA ALA A 43 3.83 14.09 -1.94
C ALA A 43 3.18 13.64 -3.26
N ARG A 44 3.34 14.42 -4.34
CA ARG A 44 2.88 14.06 -5.70
C ARG A 44 3.56 12.79 -6.19
N GLN A 45 4.89 12.75 -6.15
CA GLN A 45 5.66 11.57 -6.58
C GLN A 45 5.23 10.29 -5.85
N ARG A 46 5.02 10.37 -4.53
CA ARG A 46 4.52 9.22 -3.75
C ARG A 46 3.11 8.82 -4.15
N LYS A 47 2.22 9.79 -4.38
CA LYS A 47 0.86 9.52 -4.85
C LYS A 47 0.86 8.86 -6.22
N GLU A 48 1.67 9.37 -7.15
CA GLU A 48 1.80 8.81 -8.50
C GLU A 48 2.38 7.39 -8.46
N ALA A 49 3.42 7.15 -7.67
CA ALA A 49 3.98 5.81 -7.47
C ALA A 49 2.95 4.83 -6.89
N SER A 50 2.14 5.29 -5.91
CA SER A 50 1.05 4.49 -5.33
C SER A 50 -0.08 4.23 -6.34
N SER A 51 -0.44 5.23 -7.14
CA SER A 51 -1.50 5.11 -8.15
C SER A 51 -1.12 4.15 -9.27
N ARG A 52 0.14 4.17 -9.74
CA ARG A 52 0.62 3.28 -10.81
C ARG A 52 0.56 1.80 -10.41
N TYR A 53 0.76 1.51 -9.12
CA TYR A 53 0.65 0.15 -8.60
C TYR A 53 -0.81 -0.35 -8.59
N ALA A 54 -1.77 0.55 -8.33
CA ALA A 54 -3.19 0.20 -8.33
C ALA A 54 -3.68 -0.28 -9.72
N ASP A 55 -3.11 0.24 -10.80
CA ASP A 55 -3.42 -0.20 -12.17
C ASP A 55 -2.95 -1.64 -12.43
N VAL A 56 -1.73 -1.99 -11.96
CA VAL A 56 -1.20 -3.37 -12.09
C VAL A 56 -2.04 -4.35 -11.27
N GLU A 57 -2.39 -4.00 -10.03
CA GLU A 57 -3.27 -4.85 -9.21
C GLU A 57 -4.65 -5.02 -9.83
N ARG A 58 -5.22 -3.96 -10.41
CA ARG A 58 -6.50 -4.04 -11.11
C ARG A 58 -6.39 -5.01 -12.29
N ALA A 59 -5.36 -4.89 -13.11
CA ALA A 59 -5.13 -5.79 -14.25
C ALA A 59 -4.97 -7.26 -13.81
N LEU A 60 -4.25 -7.52 -12.71
CA LEU A 60 -4.14 -8.88 -12.15
C LEU A 60 -5.49 -9.44 -11.71
N ARG A 61 -6.31 -8.64 -11.03
CA ARG A 61 -7.66 -9.05 -10.61
C ARG A 61 -8.55 -9.33 -11.82
N GLU A 62 -8.53 -8.48 -12.83
CA GLU A 62 -9.30 -8.69 -14.06
C GLU A 62 -8.85 -9.94 -14.81
N PHE A 63 -7.54 -10.17 -14.92
CA PHE A 63 -6.97 -11.39 -15.48
C PHE A 63 -7.47 -12.63 -14.73
N GLN A 64 -7.42 -12.61 -13.40
CA GLN A 64 -7.89 -13.71 -12.56
C GLN A 64 -9.40 -13.96 -12.73
N VAL A 65 -10.21 -12.90 -12.76
CA VAL A 65 -11.66 -13.00 -12.93
C VAL A 65 -12.01 -13.58 -14.29
N GLN A 66 -11.31 -13.19 -15.37
CA GLN A 66 -11.61 -13.65 -16.72
C GLN A 66 -11.07 -15.04 -17.03
N LEU A 67 -9.88 -15.38 -16.53
CA LEU A 67 -9.19 -16.64 -16.88
C LEU A 67 -9.22 -17.69 -15.77
N GLY A 68 -9.75 -17.35 -14.59
CA GLY A 68 -9.86 -18.26 -13.44
C GLY A 68 -8.52 -18.63 -12.81
N ARG A 69 -7.43 -17.94 -13.17
CA ARG A 69 -6.07 -18.20 -12.66
C ARG A 69 -5.26 -16.90 -12.59
N PHE A 70 -4.24 -16.89 -11.75
CA PHE A 70 -3.24 -15.84 -11.81
C PHE A 70 -2.31 -16.01 -13.03
N PRO A 71 -1.73 -14.92 -13.56
CA PRO A 71 -0.71 -15.00 -14.59
C PRO A 71 0.56 -15.64 -14.02
N THR A 72 1.35 -16.32 -14.86
CA THR A 72 2.62 -16.91 -14.38
C THR A 72 3.71 -15.86 -14.19
N ASN A 73 3.58 -14.72 -14.88
CA ASN A 73 4.48 -13.58 -14.80
C ASN A 73 3.74 -12.28 -15.19
N LEU A 74 4.29 -11.13 -14.80
CA LEU A 74 3.70 -9.82 -15.10
C LEU A 74 3.71 -9.45 -16.59
N ASN A 75 4.41 -10.19 -17.45
CA ASN A 75 4.37 -9.96 -18.90
C ASN A 75 3.15 -10.63 -19.55
N GLU A 76 2.48 -11.57 -18.87
CA GLU A 76 1.23 -12.13 -19.38
C GLU A 76 0.14 -11.06 -19.45
N ILE A 77 -0.03 -10.26 -18.39
CA ILE A 77 -1.08 -9.21 -18.34
C ILE A 77 -0.92 -8.15 -19.44
N THR A 78 0.32 -7.88 -19.86
CA THR A 78 0.59 -6.94 -20.96
C THR A 78 0.34 -7.58 -22.31
N ARG A 79 0.77 -8.84 -22.51
CA ARG A 79 0.54 -9.58 -23.75
C ARG A 79 -0.93 -9.88 -24.02
N THR A 80 -1.72 -10.11 -22.98
CA THR A 80 -3.15 -10.36 -23.10
C THR A 80 -3.98 -9.07 -23.11
N GLY A 81 -3.36 -7.90 -22.93
CA GLY A 81 -4.02 -6.61 -23.06
C GLY A 81 -4.81 -6.14 -21.84
N PHE A 82 -4.63 -6.75 -20.67
CA PHE A 82 -5.20 -6.22 -19.42
C PHE A 82 -4.46 -4.98 -18.91
N LEU A 83 -3.24 -4.76 -19.39
CA LEU A 83 -2.43 -3.60 -19.06
C LEU A 83 -1.58 -3.22 -20.28
N ASP A 84 -1.65 -1.98 -20.75
CA ASP A 84 -0.91 -1.56 -21.96
C ASP A 84 0.61 -1.76 -21.82
N ALA A 85 1.16 -1.36 -20.67
CA ALA A 85 2.55 -1.55 -20.32
C ALA A 85 2.71 -1.59 -18.80
N LEU A 86 3.70 -2.35 -18.33
CA LEU A 86 4.05 -2.35 -16.92
C LEU A 86 4.70 -1.00 -16.57
N PRO A 87 4.17 -0.24 -15.59
CA PRO A 87 4.81 1.00 -15.17
C PRO A 87 6.20 0.70 -14.60
N PRO A 88 7.17 1.62 -14.76
CA PRO A 88 8.49 1.41 -14.19
C PRO A 88 8.42 1.36 -12.66
N PRO A 89 9.19 0.47 -12.01
CA PRO A 89 9.27 0.45 -10.55
C PRO A 89 9.96 1.74 -10.05
N PRO A 90 9.76 2.11 -8.76
CA PRO A 90 10.51 3.18 -8.13
C PRO A 90 12.03 2.97 -8.23
N GLU A 91 12.80 4.06 -8.13
CA GLU A 91 14.26 4.00 -8.22
C GLU A 91 14.88 3.01 -7.21
N GLY A 92 15.83 2.20 -7.70
CA GLY A 92 16.50 1.16 -6.90
C GLY A 92 15.60 -0.01 -6.49
N MET A 93 14.42 -0.16 -7.11
CA MET A 93 13.49 -1.26 -6.86
C MET A 93 13.14 -2.03 -8.13
N ALA A 94 12.67 -3.26 -7.96
CA ALA A 94 12.04 -4.07 -9.00
C ALA A 94 10.77 -4.74 -8.47
N TYR A 95 9.92 -5.16 -9.40
CA TYR A 95 8.77 -5.99 -9.10
C TYR A 95 9.23 -7.42 -8.78
N ALA A 96 8.81 -7.93 -7.63
CA ALA A 96 8.77 -9.35 -7.35
C ALA A 96 7.32 -9.79 -7.32
N TYR A 97 7.01 -10.80 -8.11
CA TYR A 97 5.67 -11.31 -8.30
C TYR A 97 5.60 -12.78 -7.89
N ASP A 98 4.54 -13.15 -7.17
CA ASP A 98 4.23 -14.52 -6.79
C ASP A 98 3.05 -15.05 -7.64
N PRO A 99 3.27 -16.00 -8.55
CA PRO A 99 2.22 -16.55 -9.41
C PRO A 99 1.20 -17.42 -8.68
N MET A 100 1.50 -17.90 -7.47
CA MET A 100 0.58 -18.73 -6.70
C MET A 100 -0.51 -17.89 -6.03
N SER A 101 -0.12 -16.73 -5.50
CA SER A 101 -1.00 -15.82 -4.76
C SER A 101 -1.44 -14.60 -5.56
N GLY A 102 -0.77 -14.30 -6.68
CA GLY A 102 -0.95 -13.05 -7.41
C GLY A 102 -0.34 -11.84 -6.70
N ALA A 103 0.41 -12.03 -5.61
CA ALA A 103 0.96 -10.94 -4.82
C ALA A 103 2.14 -10.26 -5.55
N ILE A 104 2.15 -8.93 -5.52
CA ILE A 104 3.27 -8.11 -5.99
C ILE A 104 3.93 -7.45 -4.77
N ARG A 105 5.26 -7.43 -4.77
CA ARG A 105 6.07 -6.67 -3.81
C ARG A 105 7.21 -5.96 -4.52
N PHE A 106 7.72 -4.91 -3.90
CA PHE A 106 8.94 -4.26 -4.36
C PHE A 106 10.14 -4.86 -3.64
N VAL A 107 11.14 -5.26 -4.41
CA VAL A 107 12.44 -5.70 -3.89
C VAL A 107 13.49 -4.68 -4.29
N ARG A 108 14.42 -4.39 -3.37
CA ARG A 108 15.59 -3.57 -3.70
C ARG A 108 16.47 -4.34 -4.67
N VAL A 109 16.98 -3.64 -5.67
CA VAL A 109 17.96 -4.20 -6.62
C VAL A 109 19.25 -3.41 -6.46
N SER A 110 20.39 -4.10 -6.43
CA SER A 110 21.70 -3.46 -6.53
C SER A 110 21.81 -2.71 -7.86
N GLU A 111 22.66 -1.68 -7.95
CA GLU A 111 22.93 -0.96 -9.22
C GLU A 111 23.35 -1.90 -10.36
N ASP A 112 23.90 -3.08 -10.04
CA ASP A 112 24.27 -4.13 -11.00
C ASP A 112 23.09 -5.02 -11.45
N GLY A 113 21.85 -4.71 -11.08
CA GLY A 113 20.67 -5.49 -11.44
C GLY A 113 20.53 -6.83 -10.69
N GLN A 114 21.43 -7.12 -9.74
CA GLN A 114 21.39 -8.36 -8.96
C GLN A 114 20.59 -8.20 -7.65
N PRO A 115 19.81 -9.22 -7.23
CA PRO A 115 19.21 -9.26 -5.91
C PRO A 115 20.30 -9.16 -4.84
N LEU A 116 20.13 -8.27 -3.85
CA LEU A 116 21.02 -8.19 -2.70
C LEU A 116 20.95 -9.49 -1.90
N GLU A 117 21.91 -10.40 -2.12
CA GLU A 117 22.11 -11.58 -1.28
C GLU A 117 22.29 -11.13 0.18
N PRO A 118 21.55 -11.71 1.15
CA PRO A 118 21.75 -11.39 2.55
C PRO A 118 23.15 -11.86 2.97
N LYS A 119 24.02 -10.92 3.36
CA LYS A 119 25.28 -11.26 4.03
C LYS A 119 24.95 -12.04 5.31
N ARG A 120 25.36 -13.31 5.34
CA ARG A 120 25.32 -14.19 6.52
C ARG A 120 26.22 -13.68 7.63
#